data_AF-A0A7W3JK61-F1
#
_entry.id   AF-A0A7W3JK61-F1
#
_cell.length_a   1.000
_cell.length_b   1.000
_cell.length_c   1.000
_cell.angle_alpha   90.00
_cell.angle_beta   90.00
_cell.angle_gamma   90.00
#
_symmetry.space_group_name_H-M   'P 1'
#
loop_
_entity.id
_entity.type
_entity.pdbx_description
1 polymer ?
#
loop_
_entity_poly.entity_id
_entity_poly.type
_entity_poly.pdbx_seq_one_letter_code
_entity_poly.pdbx_strand_id
1 'polypeptide(L)'
;DEIGETGNVVILQGPLGGSGEINRGKGIDQVLAEHPGITVLAKDTANWKRDEAVNKTKNWISAFGDDIDGVISQNDDMGLGALQALKEAGMSVPIVGIDGIQDGLQAVKDGTFIGTSLQNGTVELATGLAVAAQVARGEADDANPVYVMPAITTDNVDAAIEHVVTDRDAFLDQLTELIDANLETGDISYEGLPGQEK
;
A
#
# COMPACT_ATOMS: atom_id res chain seq x y z
N ASP A 1 -13.93 6.41 7.79
CA ASP A 1 -14.53 6.08 9.10
C ASP A 1 -13.77 6.69 10.26
N GLU A 2 -12.47 6.42 10.41
CA GLU A 2 -11.67 6.96 11.53
C GLU A 2 -11.66 8.49 11.67
N ILE A 3 -11.71 9.23 10.55
CA ILE A 3 -11.77 10.70 10.54
C ILE A 3 -13.19 11.26 10.39
N GLY A 4 -14.22 10.40 10.38
CA GLY A 4 -15.61 10.80 10.14
C GLY A 4 -15.89 11.35 8.72
N GLU A 5 -16.96 12.14 8.60
CA GLU A 5 -17.38 12.78 7.33
C GLU A 5 -16.68 14.12 7.05
N THR A 6 -15.99 14.68 8.05
CA THR A 6 -15.29 15.96 7.97
C THR A 6 -13.93 15.83 8.65
N GLY A 7 -12.87 16.28 7.99
CA GLY A 7 -11.52 16.19 8.54
C GLY A 7 -10.45 16.71 7.58
N ASN A 8 -9.29 16.95 8.12
CA ASN A 8 -8.15 17.51 7.43
C ASN A 8 -7.06 16.45 7.26
N VAL A 9 -6.65 16.19 6.02
CA VAL A 9 -5.63 15.18 5.72
C VAL A 9 -4.40 15.78 5.07
N VAL A 10 -3.27 15.09 5.25
CA VAL A 10 -2.06 15.32 4.46
C VAL A 10 -1.73 14.09 3.62
N ILE A 11 -1.18 14.31 2.42
CA ILE A 11 -0.93 13.24 1.43
C ILE A 11 0.55 13.16 1.11
N LEU A 12 1.18 12.03 1.42
CA LEU A 12 2.56 11.71 1.03
C LEU A 12 2.59 11.03 -0.32
N GLN A 13 3.27 11.64 -1.29
CA GLN A 13 3.34 11.16 -2.65
C GLN A 13 4.65 10.42 -2.95
N GLY A 14 4.58 9.50 -3.91
CA GLY A 14 5.76 8.94 -4.55
C GLY A 14 6.54 9.96 -5.38
N PRO A 15 7.59 9.52 -6.10
CA PRO A 15 8.34 10.35 -7.02
C PRO A 15 7.42 10.96 -8.08
N LEU A 16 7.46 12.28 -8.18
CA LEU A 16 6.60 13.03 -9.09
C LEU A 16 6.84 12.62 -10.55
N GLY A 17 5.75 12.39 -11.29
CA GLY A 17 5.82 11.96 -12.68
C GLY A 17 5.98 10.45 -12.87
N GLY A 18 6.16 9.69 -11.78
CA GLY A 18 6.05 8.24 -11.79
C GLY A 18 4.59 7.79 -11.88
N SER A 19 4.31 6.72 -12.63
CA SER A 19 2.95 6.20 -12.80
C SER A 19 2.28 5.83 -11.46
N GLY A 20 3.04 5.35 -10.48
CA GLY A 20 2.54 5.06 -9.15
C GLY A 20 1.97 6.30 -8.46
N GLU A 21 2.69 7.42 -8.48
CA GLU A 21 2.21 8.69 -7.92
C GLU A 21 0.98 9.20 -8.64
N ILE A 22 1.02 9.20 -9.98
CA ILE A 22 -0.07 9.69 -10.84
C ILE A 22 -1.35 8.87 -10.64
N ASN A 23 -1.26 7.54 -10.71
CA ASN A 23 -2.42 6.66 -10.68
C ASN A 23 -3.01 6.53 -9.26
N ARG A 24 -2.15 6.39 -8.23
CA ARG A 24 -2.61 6.41 -6.83
C ARG A 24 -3.23 7.77 -6.50
N GLY A 25 -2.62 8.87 -6.96
CA GLY A 25 -3.15 10.23 -6.83
C GLY A 25 -4.54 10.38 -7.45
N LYS A 26 -4.73 9.88 -8.68
CA LYS A 26 -6.04 9.90 -9.35
C LYS A 26 -7.11 9.13 -8.56
N GLY A 27 -6.79 7.96 -8.02
CA GLY A 27 -7.71 7.18 -7.19
C GLY A 27 -8.10 7.92 -5.90
N ILE A 28 -7.11 8.53 -5.23
CA ILE A 28 -7.36 9.36 -4.04
C ILE A 28 -8.25 10.55 -4.39
N ASP A 29 -7.95 11.29 -5.45
CA ASP A 29 -8.71 12.47 -5.87
C ASP A 29 -10.17 12.11 -6.26
N GLN A 30 -10.40 10.91 -6.81
CA GLN A 30 -11.75 10.39 -7.08
C GLN A 30 -12.58 10.23 -5.80
N VAL A 31 -12.00 9.61 -4.76
CA VAL A 31 -12.68 9.44 -3.47
C VAL A 31 -12.89 10.79 -2.77
N LEU A 32 -11.88 11.66 -2.77
CA LEU A 32 -12.02 12.99 -2.16
C LEU A 32 -13.14 13.84 -2.80
N ALA A 33 -13.38 13.69 -4.11
CA ALA A 33 -14.48 14.38 -4.79
C ALA A 33 -15.86 13.96 -4.29
N GLU A 34 -15.99 12.75 -3.74
CA GLU A 34 -17.22 12.21 -3.13
C GLU A 34 -17.36 12.62 -1.66
N HIS A 35 -16.30 13.12 -1.03
CA HIS A 35 -16.23 13.51 0.38
C HIS A 35 -15.83 14.99 0.57
N PRO A 36 -16.72 15.95 0.25
CA PRO A 36 -16.39 17.38 0.29
C PRO A 36 -16.11 17.94 1.69
N GLY A 37 -16.41 17.19 2.75
CA GLY A 37 -16.03 17.52 4.12
C GLY A 37 -14.55 17.24 4.44
N ILE A 38 -13.85 16.51 3.57
CA ILE A 38 -12.43 16.21 3.74
C ILE A 38 -11.58 17.27 3.02
N THR A 39 -10.72 17.94 3.76
CA THR A 39 -9.81 18.98 3.23
C THR A 39 -8.38 18.45 3.19
N VAL A 40 -7.71 18.60 2.04
CA VAL A 40 -6.27 18.30 1.92
C VAL A 40 -5.48 19.54 2.33
N LEU A 41 -4.84 19.51 3.51
CA LEU A 41 -4.00 20.62 4.00
C LEU A 41 -2.71 20.74 3.22
N ALA A 42 -2.10 19.60 2.86
CA ALA A 42 -0.89 19.53 2.06
C ALA A 42 -0.79 18.20 1.31
N LYS A 43 -0.18 18.26 0.12
CA LYS A 43 0.16 17.10 -0.72
C LYS A 43 1.54 17.34 -1.32
N ASP A 44 2.51 16.48 -1.01
CA ASP A 44 3.88 16.62 -1.52
C ASP A 44 4.62 15.27 -1.48
N THR A 45 5.71 15.18 -2.23
CA THR A 45 6.49 13.96 -2.39
C THR A 45 7.45 13.69 -1.23
N ALA A 46 7.61 12.41 -0.93
CA ALA A 46 8.71 11.85 -0.15
C ALA A 46 9.38 10.67 -0.89
N ASN A 47 9.17 10.57 -2.21
CA ASN A 47 9.91 9.68 -3.11
C ASN A 47 9.95 8.19 -2.71
N TRP A 48 8.87 7.68 -2.09
CA TRP A 48 8.78 6.32 -1.53
C TRP A 48 9.70 6.05 -0.33
N LYS A 49 10.30 7.08 0.28
CA LYS A 49 11.31 6.93 1.32
C LYS A 49 10.81 7.39 2.69
N ARG A 50 11.11 6.55 3.67
CA ARG A 50 10.75 6.74 5.08
C ARG A 50 11.37 7.99 5.69
N ASP A 51 12.65 8.25 5.46
CA ASP A 51 13.38 9.39 6.04
C ASP A 51 12.95 10.74 5.44
N GLU A 52 12.70 10.79 4.13
CA GLU A 52 12.12 11.96 3.48
C GLU A 52 10.71 12.25 4.02
N ALA A 53 9.91 11.21 4.26
CA ALA A 53 8.58 11.35 4.85
C ALA A 53 8.62 11.86 6.29
N VAL A 54 9.57 11.40 7.13
CA VAL A 54 9.78 11.96 8.48
C VAL A 54 9.97 13.48 8.40
N ASN A 55 10.85 13.95 7.53
CA ASN A 55 11.14 15.39 7.41
C ASN A 55 9.92 16.15 6.87
N LYS A 56 9.19 15.59 5.91
CA LYS A 56 8.00 16.20 5.34
C LYS A 56 6.89 16.34 6.38
N THR A 57 6.60 15.26 7.11
CA THR A 57 5.57 15.26 8.14
C THR A 57 5.94 16.19 9.30
N LYS A 58 7.22 16.27 9.71
CA LYS A 58 7.66 17.26 10.72
C LYS A 58 7.36 18.70 10.29
N ASN A 59 7.60 19.03 9.02
CA ASN A 59 7.29 20.36 8.50
C ASN A 59 5.77 20.63 8.53
N TRP A 60 4.95 19.64 8.20
CA TRP A 60 3.49 19.77 8.26
C TRP A 60 2.97 19.86 9.70
N ILE A 61 3.49 19.06 10.63
CA ILE A 61 3.18 19.18 12.06
C ILE A 61 3.52 20.59 12.55
N SER A 62 4.68 21.15 12.15
CA SER A 62 5.03 22.53 12.51
C SER A 62 4.09 23.58 11.90
N ALA A 63 3.48 23.30 10.75
CA ALA A 63 2.62 24.25 10.04
C ALA A 63 1.14 24.18 10.46
N PHE A 64 0.65 22.97 10.75
CA PHE A 64 -0.76 22.67 10.95
C PHE A 64 -1.05 22.11 12.35
N GLY A 65 -0.07 21.53 13.04
CA GLY A 65 -0.24 20.97 14.39
C GLY A 65 -1.41 20.00 14.47
N ASP A 66 -2.26 20.20 15.46
CA ASP A 66 -3.45 19.37 15.74
C ASP A 66 -4.56 19.49 14.68
N ASP A 67 -4.42 20.39 13.69
CA ASP A 67 -5.36 20.43 12.56
C ASP A 67 -5.19 19.24 11.60
N ILE A 68 -4.17 18.38 11.77
CA ILE A 68 -3.99 17.17 10.95
C ILE A 68 -4.82 16.03 11.56
N ASP A 69 -5.90 15.63 10.91
CA ASP A 69 -6.77 14.53 11.34
C ASP A 69 -6.37 13.17 10.76
N GLY A 70 -5.57 13.13 9.68
CA GLY A 70 -5.11 11.87 9.10
C GLY A 70 -4.00 12.00 8.06
N VAL A 71 -3.30 10.88 7.84
CA VAL A 71 -2.24 10.77 6.83
C VAL A 71 -2.61 9.72 5.78
N ILE A 72 -2.70 10.15 4.53
CA ILE A 72 -2.83 9.24 3.39
C ILE A 72 -1.43 9.08 2.78
N SER A 73 -0.84 7.90 2.94
CA SER A 73 0.48 7.61 2.39
C SER A 73 0.36 6.76 1.15
N GLN A 74 0.91 7.22 0.03
CA GLN A 74 0.87 6.43 -1.20
C GLN A 74 1.75 5.17 -1.12
N ASN A 75 2.59 4.97 -0.09
CA ASN A 75 3.16 3.67 0.26
C ASN A 75 3.44 3.54 1.76
N ASP A 76 3.72 2.32 2.22
CA ASP A 76 3.95 2.01 3.63
C ASP A 76 5.20 2.68 4.20
N ASP A 77 6.33 2.69 3.48
CA ASP A 77 7.57 3.32 3.95
C ASP A 77 7.37 4.79 4.33
N MET A 78 6.72 5.57 3.45
CA MET A 78 6.43 6.96 3.74
C MET A 78 5.45 7.10 4.92
N GLY A 79 4.49 6.17 5.06
CA GLY A 79 3.51 6.22 6.14
C GLY A 79 4.16 5.93 7.48
N LEU A 80 5.15 5.03 7.50
CA LEU A 80 5.94 4.70 8.67
C LEU A 80 6.86 5.86 9.07
N GLY A 81 7.33 6.64 8.09
CA GLY A 81 8.04 7.90 8.35
C GLY A 81 7.14 8.95 9.00
N ALA A 82 5.91 9.09 8.49
CA ALA A 82 4.90 9.95 9.12
C ALA A 82 4.58 9.51 10.55
N LEU A 83 4.38 8.21 10.77
CA LEU A 83 4.13 7.62 12.09
C LEU A 83 5.22 7.99 13.09
N GLN A 84 6.49 7.91 12.67
CA GLN A 84 7.60 8.30 13.52
C GLN A 84 7.53 9.79 13.89
N ALA A 85 7.32 10.67 12.91
CA ALA A 85 7.24 12.12 13.15
C ALA A 85 6.08 12.49 14.09
N LEU A 86 4.91 11.86 13.91
CA LEU A 86 3.74 12.03 14.76
C LEU A 86 4.00 11.56 16.20
N LYS A 87 4.60 10.37 16.37
CA LYS A 87 4.99 9.85 17.69
C LYS A 87 5.97 10.77 18.41
N GLU A 88 6.96 11.31 17.70
CA GLU A 88 7.92 12.29 18.25
C GLU A 88 7.24 13.60 18.68
N ALA A 89 6.15 13.99 18.02
CA ALA A 89 5.33 15.14 18.37
C ALA A 89 4.26 14.85 19.45
N GLY A 90 4.13 13.60 19.90
CA GLY A 90 3.09 13.19 20.84
C GLY A 90 1.68 13.13 20.23
N MET A 91 1.58 13.09 18.90
CA MET A 91 0.33 13.01 18.15
C MET A 91 -0.01 11.55 17.82
N SER A 92 -1.31 11.26 17.74
CA SER A 92 -1.83 9.96 17.30
C SER A 92 -2.98 10.21 16.34
N VAL A 93 -2.70 10.04 15.05
CA VAL A 93 -3.68 10.23 13.97
C VAL A 93 -3.70 8.98 13.09
N PRO A 94 -4.85 8.62 12.49
CA PRO A 94 -4.94 7.49 11.58
C PRO A 94 -4.03 7.66 10.35
N ILE A 95 -3.37 6.55 9.97
CA ILE A 95 -2.49 6.48 8.80
C ILE A 95 -2.92 5.29 7.95
N VAL A 96 -3.04 5.49 6.64
CA VAL A 96 -3.24 4.41 5.66
C VAL A 96 -2.06 4.33 4.70
N GLY A 97 -1.65 3.11 4.37
CA GLY A 97 -0.55 2.82 3.45
C GLY A 97 -0.96 1.99 2.23
N ILE A 98 0.03 1.65 1.42
CA ILE A 98 -0.05 0.75 0.27
C ILE A 98 1.29 -0.02 0.22
N ASP A 99 1.23 -1.28 -0.18
CA ASP A 99 2.28 -2.26 -0.48
C ASP A 99 2.17 -3.48 0.44
N GLY A 100 1.84 -3.32 1.72
CA GLY A 100 1.84 -4.42 2.68
C GLY A 100 3.25 -4.97 2.91
N ILE A 101 4.25 -4.09 3.05
CA ILE A 101 5.61 -4.51 3.44
C ILE A 101 5.61 -5.01 4.89
N GLN A 102 6.61 -5.79 5.29
CA GLN A 102 6.72 -6.37 6.64
C GLN A 102 6.38 -5.36 7.76
N ASP A 103 7.02 -4.19 7.77
CA ASP A 103 6.79 -3.16 8.78
C ASP A 103 5.39 -2.53 8.67
N GLY A 104 4.82 -2.44 7.46
CA GLY A 104 3.47 -1.92 7.22
C GLY A 104 2.40 -2.89 7.71
N LEU A 105 2.55 -4.19 7.44
CA LEU A 105 1.69 -5.23 7.99
C LEU A 105 1.74 -5.26 9.51
N GLN A 106 2.95 -5.14 10.09
CA GLN A 106 3.07 -5.04 11.55
C GLN A 106 2.38 -3.77 12.08
N ALA A 107 2.50 -2.64 11.39
CA ALA A 107 1.82 -1.40 11.78
C ALA A 107 0.29 -1.53 11.75
N VAL A 108 -0.27 -2.26 10.77
CA VAL A 108 -1.71 -2.60 10.73
C VAL A 108 -2.08 -3.52 11.89
N LYS A 109 -1.30 -4.58 12.14
CA LYS A 109 -1.52 -5.50 13.27
C LYS A 109 -1.48 -4.79 14.63
N ASP A 110 -0.60 -3.81 14.77
CA ASP A 110 -0.47 -2.99 15.98
C ASP A 110 -1.53 -1.87 16.07
N GLY A 111 -2.37 -1.70 15.05
CA GLY A 111 -3.39 -0.64 14.97
C GLY A 111 -2.82 0.77 14.79
N THR A 112 -1.53 0.90 14.47
CA THR A 112 -0.88 2.19 14.19
C THR A 112 -1.09 2.65 12.74
N PHE A 113 -1.36 1.71 11.84
CA PHE A 113 -2.02 1.95 10.56
C PHE A 113 -3.44 1.42 10.63
N ILE A 114 -4.38 2.11 9.99
CA ILE A 114 -5.77 1.67 9.88
C ILE A 114 -5.94 0.56 8.84
N GLY A 115 -4.96 0.45 7.93
CA GLY A 115 -4.92 -0.55 6.88
C GLY A 115 -3.81 -0.26 5.87
N THR A 116 -3.58 -1.23 4.98
CA THR A 116 -2.76 -1.08 3.78
C THR A 116 -3.40 -1.86 2.63
N SER A 117 -2.92 -1.69 1.41
CA SER A 117 -3.33 -2.52 0.27
C SER A 117 -2.15 -3.40 -0.13
N LEU A 118 -2.30 -4.71 -0.14
CA LEU A 118 -1.18 -5.62 -0.39
C LEU A 118 -0.73 -5.56 -1.84
N GLN A 119 0.56 -5.33 -2.03
CA GLN A 119 1.28 -5.51 -3.28
C GLN A 119 2.44 -6.47 -3.00
N ASN A 120 2.16 -7.78 -3.01
CA ASN A 120 3.17 -8.77 -2.68
C ASN A 120 4.20 -8.89 -3.81
N GLY A 121 5.35 -8.24 -3.63
CA GLY A 121 6.42 -8.24 -4.62
C GLY A 121 6.95 -9.63 -4.98
N THR A 122 6.79 -10.63 -4.11
CA THR A 122 7.17 -12.01 -4.45
C THR A 122 6.27 -12.55 -5.57
N VAL A 123 4.97 -12.29 -5.49
CA VAL A 123 3.97 -12.72 -6.47
C VAL A 123 4.09 -11.88 -7.75
N GLU A 124 4.00 -10.55 -7.64
CA GLU A 124 3.97 -9.66 -8.80
C GLU A 124 5.23 -9.77 -9.67
N LEU A 125 6.42 -9.83 -9.06
CA LEU A 125 7.68 -9.92 -9.81
C LEU A 125 7.88 -11.31 -10.44
N ALA A 126 7.44 -12.38 -9.75
CA ALA A 126 7.50 -13.73 -10.30
C ALA A 126 6.55 -13.89 -11.49
N THR A 127 5.33 -13.35 -11.40
CA THR A 127 4.40 -13.25 -12.54
C THR A 127 5.03 -12.52 -13.72
N GLY A 128 5.62 -11.35 -13.49
CA GLY A 128 6.27 -10.58 -14.55
C GLY A 128 7.38 -11.38 -15.26
N LEU A 129 8.18 -12.15 -14.51
CA LEU A 129 9.19 -13.04 -15.06
C LEU A 129 8.58 -14.20 -15.86
N ALA A 130 7.51 -14.80 -15.35
CA ALA A 130 6.81 -15.89 -16.03
C ALA A 130 6.22 -15.43 -17.38
N VAL A 131 5.55 -14.28 -17.40
CA VAL A 131 5.03 -13.66 -18.63
C VAL A 131 6.18 -13.36 -19.61
N ALA A 132 7.29 -12.78 -19.13
CA ALA A 132 8.45 -12.53 -19.98
C ALA A 132 9.01 -13.81 -20.62
N ALA A 133 9.03 -14.92 -19.88
CA ALA A 133 9.46 -16.22 -20.40
C ALA A 133 8.47 -16.78 -21.44
N GLN A 134 7.16 -16.68 -21.20
CA GLN A 134 6.13 -17.09 -22.15
C GLN A 134 6.21 -16.27 -23.44
N VAL A 135 6.36 -14.94 -23.35
CA VAL A 135 6.54 -14.06 -24.52
C VAL A 135 7.78 -14.46 -25.32
N ALA A 136 8.91 -14.74 -24.66
CA ALA A 136 10.13 -15.16 -25.33
C ALA A 136 10.00 -16.50 -26.07
N ARG A 137 9.11 -17.38 -25.61
CA ARG A 137 8.79 -18.66 -26.26
C ARG A 137 7.68 -18.57 -27.31
N GLY A 138 6.97 -17.45 -27.38
CA GLY A 138 5.78 -17.29 -28.22
C GLY A 138 4.56 -18.03 -27.67
N GLU A 139 4.50 -18.21 -26.35
CA GLU A 139 3.48 -18.99 -25.62
C GLU A 139 2.55 -18.11 -24.76
N ALA A 140 2.74 -16.78 -24.76
CA ALA A 140 1.94 -15.88 -23.91
C ALA A 140 0.53 -15.67 -24.44
N ASP A 141 -0.48 -16.03 -23.64
CA ASP A 141 -1.89 -15.76 -23.91
C ASP A 141 -2.26 -14.30 -23.56
N ASP A 142 -1.78 -13.80 -22.42
CA ASP A 142 -1.85 -12.39 -22.03
C ASP A 142 -0.46 -11.85 -21.66
N ALA A 143 -0.08 -10.73 -22.27
CA ALA A 143 1.18 -10.05 -22.01
C ALA A 143 1.04 -8.86 -21.05
N ASN A 144 -0.18 -8.53 -20.61
CA ASN A 144 -0.46 -7.36 -19.77
C ASN A 144 -1.42 -7.70 -18.60
N PRO A 145 -1.15 -8.74 -17.80
CA PRO A 145 -2.00 -9.05 -16.66
C PRO A 145 -1.97 -7.91 -15.63
N VAL A 146 -3.06 -7.75 -14.88
CA VAL A 146 -3.25 -6.66 -13.92
C VAL A 146 -3.28 -7.20 -12.50
N TYR A 147 -2.40 -6.68 -11.64
CA TYR A 147 -2.38 -7.00 -10.22
C TYR A 147 -3.38 -6.11 -9.47
N VAL A 148 -4.39 -6.72 -8.86
CA VAL A 148 -5.39 -6.01 -8.04
C VAL A 148 -5.03 -6.18 -6.57
N MET A 149 -4.62 -5.10 -5.91
CA MET A 149 -4.18 -5.12 -4.51
C MET A 149 -5.35 -5.40 -3.57
N PRO A 150 -5.37 -6.50 -2.80
CA PRO A 150 -6.40 -6.73 -1.80
C PRO A 150 -6.21 -5.79 -0.60
N ALA A 151 -7.32 -5.36 0.01
CA ALA A 151 -7.28 -4.55 1.22
C ALA A 151 -6.82 -5.40 2.42
N ILE A 152 -5.89 -4.87 3.19
CA ILE A 152 -5.38 -5.47 4.43
C ILE A 152 -5.81 -4.62 5.62
N THR A 153 -6.58 -5.23 6.51
CA THR A 153 -7.02 -4.67 7.79
C THR A 153 -6.65 -5.62 8.91
N THR A 154 -6.99 -5.27 10.15
CA THR A 154 -6.85 -6.19 11.30
C THR A 154 -7.58 -7.52 11.12
N ASP A 155 -8.57 -7.60 10.22
CA ASP A 155 -9.36 -8.81 10.00
C ASP A 155 -8.61 -9.90 9.23
N ASN A 156 -7.64 -9.52 8.39
CA ASN A 156 -6.92 -10.44 7.50
C ASN A 156 -5.39 -10.28 7.50
N VAL A 157 -4.84 -9.34 8.27
CA VAL A 157 -3.39 -9.05 8.32
C VAL A 157 -2.53 -10.25 8.72
N ASP A 158 -3.05 -11.16 9.57
CA ASP A 158 -2.29 -12.34 10.00
C ASP A 158 -1.94 -13.27 8.81
N ALA A 159 -2.87 -13.46 7.87
CA ALA A 159 -2.62 -14.26 6.67
C ALA A 159 -1.56 -13.60 5.76
N ALA A 160 -1.61 -12.28 5.61
CA ALA A 160 -0.58 -11.55 4.85
C ALA A 160 0.80 -11.63 5.53
N ILE A 161 0.84 -11.58 6.88
CA ILE A 161 2.08 -11.75 7.65
C ILE A 161 2.66 -13.16 7.46
N GLU A 162 1.83 -14.20 7.38
CA GLU A 162 2.30 -15.56 7.10
C GLU A 162 3.06 -15.63 5.77
N HIS A 163 2.47 -15.10 4.69
CA HIS A 163 3.08 -15.13 3.36
C HIS A 163 4.31 -14.23 3.23
N VAL A 164 4.26 -13.03 3.82
CA VAL A 164 5.29 -12.00 3.62
C VAL A 164 6.42 -12.11 4.64
N VAL A 165 6.15 -12.62 5.85
CA VAL A 165 7.04 -12.49 7.00
C VAL A 165 7.39 -13.82 7.66
N THR A 166 6.42 -14.55 8.20
CA THR A 166 6.71 -15.65 9.15
C THR A 166 6.96 -17.00 8.49
N ASP A 167 6.23 -17.32 7.43
CA ASP A 167 6.32 -18.60 6.70
C ASP A 167 6.75 -18.40 5.24
N ARG A 168 7.59 -17.38 5.02
CA ARG A 168 8.04 -16.96 3.69
C ARG A 168 8.70 -18.10 2.90
N ASP A 169 9.49 -18.97 3.53
CA ASP A 169 10.13 -20.09 2.82
C ASP A 169 9.08 -21.10 2.30
N ALA A 170 8.07 -21.41 3.12
CA ALA A 170 6.99 -22.32 2.73
C ALA A 170 6.10 -21.72 1.63
N PHE A 171 5.91 -20.39 1.63
CA PHE A 171 5.25 -19.67 0.55
C PHE A 171 6.07 -19.73 -0.75
N LEU A 172 7.39 -19.52 -0.66
CA LEU A 172 8.30 -19.57 -1.81
C LEU A 172 8.37 -20.96 -2.45
N ASP A 173 8.29 -22.04 -1.66
CA ASP A 173 8.28 -23.42 -2.16
C ASP A 173 7.09 -23.72 -3.09
N GLN A 174 5.98 -22.98 -2.94
CA GLN A 174 4.75 -23.14 -3.72
C GLN A 174 4.59 -22.05 -4.80
N LEU A 175 5.50 -21.08 -4.86
CA LEU A 175 5.34 -19.88 -5.68
C LEU A 175 5.18 -20.21 -7.16
N THR A 176 5.94 -21.14 -7.71
CA THR A 176 5.84 -21.47 -9.14
C THR A 176 4.47 -22.04 -9.50
N GLU A 177 3.95 -22.97 -8.70
CA GLU A 177 2.62 -23.55 -8.91
C GLU A 177 1.51 -22.49 -8.76
N LEU A 178 1.67 -21.57 -7.80
CA LEU A 178 0.77 -20.44 -7.63
C LEU A 178 0.76 -19.53 -8.87
N ILE A 179 1.94 -19.13 -9.38
CA ILE A 179 2.02 -18.25 -10.55
C ILE A 179 1.44 -18.92 -11.79
N ASP A 180 1.73 -20.20 -12.02
CA ASP A 180 1.18 -20.92 -13.17
C ASP A 180 -0.35 -20.96 -13.09
N ALA A 181 -0.92 -21.28 -11.92
CA ALA A 181 -2.36 -21.27 -11.72
C ALA A 181 -3.00 -19.89 -11.88
N ASN A 182 -2.33 -18.82 -11.43
CA ASN A 182 -2.82 -17.46 -11.54
C ASN A 182 -2.79 -16.95 -12.99
N LEU A 183 -1.80 -17.36 -13.79
CA LEU A 183 -1.74 -17.02 -15.21
C LEU A 183 -2.85 -17.72 -16.01
N GLU A 184 -3.29 -18.91 -15.60
CA GLU A 184 -4.44 -19.59 -16.22
C GLU A 184 -5.77 -18.86 -15.95
N THR A 185 -5.95 -18.28 -14.75
CA THR A 185 -7.19 -17.56 -14.39
C THR A 185 -7.17 -16.09 -14.82
N GLY A 186 -5.97 -15.51 -14.96
CA GLY A 186 -5.76 -14.08 -15.17
C GLY A 186 -5.77 -13.25 -13.88
N ASP A 187 -6.06 -13.85 -12.73
CA ASP A 187 -5.97 -13.20 -11.42
C ASP A 187 -4.56 -13.35 -10.85
N ILE A 188 -3.67 -12.43 -11.24
CA ILE A 188 -2.26 -12.50 -10.84
C ILE A 188 -1.96 -12.03 -9.43
N SER A 189 -2.95 -11.50 -8.69
CA SER A 189 -2.77 -11.11 -7.29
C SER A 189 -3.30 -12.13 -6.29
N TYR A 190 -3.95 -13.20 -6.75
CA TYR A 190 -4.41 -14.28 -5.89
C TYR A 190 -3.25 -14.92 -5.13
N GLU A 191 -3.31 -14.91 -3.81
CA GLU A 191 -2.38 -15.65 -2.95
C GLU A 191 -3.09 -16.35 -1.78
N GLY A 192 -4.43 -16.47 -1.84
CA GLY A 192 -5.22 -17.19 -0.85
C GLY A 192 -5.56 -16.39 0.41
N LEU A 193 -5.53 -15.05 0.34
CA LEU A 193 -5.92 -14.22 1.47
C LEU A 193 -7.44 -14.27 1.72
N PRO A 194 -7.89 -14.13 2.97
CA PRO A 194 -9.30 -13.95 3.27
C PRO A 194 -9.91 -12.81 2.44
N GLY A 195 -10.93 -13.13 1.65
CA GLY A 195 -11.63 -12.20 0.76
C GLY A 195 -11.23 -12.26 -0.71
N GLN A 196 -10.17 -12.98 -1.08
CA GLN A 196 -9.85 -13.27 -2.48
C GLN A 196 -10.67 -14.46 -2.98
N GLU A 197 -11.14 -14.38 -4.24
CA GLU A 197 -11.81 -15.45 -4.96
C GLU A 197 -10.90 -15.90 -6.12
N LYS A 198 -10.85 -17.21 -6.39
CA LYS A 198 -10.03 -17.81 -7.45
C LYS A 198 -10.82 -17.95 -8.75
#